data_AF-A0A6A8ATX9-F1
#
_entry.id   AF-A0A6A8ATX9-F1
#
_cell.length_a   1.000
_cell.length_b   1.000
_cell.length_c   1.000
_cell.angle_alpha   90.00
_cell.angle_beta   90.00
_cell.angle_gamma   90.00
#
_symmetry.space_group_name_H-M   'P 1'
#
loop_
_entity.id
_entity.type
_entity.pdbx_description
1 polymer ?
#
loop_
_entity_poly.entity_id
_entity_poly.type
_entity_poly.pdbx_seq_one_letter_code
_entity_poly.pdbx_strand_id
1 'polypeptide(L)'
;MQKKKDGQNVNTIAHALFANLLLLLGAPEMATPTNLVINAVAAVAVDLDHIPSLGKAVRTLRFGQSSRSRWHELQGLLASMLISVLATILSPELGRVLLMGAVSHYFLDLATRPTRPLYPLNDATSTTHPSSEAFP
;
A
#
# COMPACT_ATOMS: atom_id res chain seq x y z
N MET A 1 3.84 -32.36 -2.22
CA MET A 1 3.88 -31.07 -2.93
C MET A 1 3.41 -29.99 -1.96
N GLN A 2 4.34 -29.22 -1.40
CA GLN A 2 4.10 -28.32 -0.26
C GLN A 2 3.49 -27.00 -0.78
N LYS A 3 2.21 -26.74 -0.47
CA LYS A 3 1.55 -25.46 -0.80
C LYS A 3 2.35 -24.33 -0.15
N LYS A 4 3.03 -23.53 -0.96
CA LYS A 4 3.67 -22.29 -0.52
C LYS A 4 2.54 -21.38 -0.01
N LYS A 5 2.47 -21.19 1.32
CA LYS A 5 1.50 -20.30 1.96
C LYS A 5 1.98 -18.86 1.74
N ASP A 6 1.68 -18.32 0.57
CA ASP A 6 1.96 -16.93 0.19
C ASP A 6 0.97 -15.99 0.91
N GLY A 7 1.13 -15.85 2.22
CA GLY A 7 0.47 -14.80 2.99
C GLY A 7 1.35 -13.56 2.99
N GLN A 8 0.80 -12.42 2.60
CA GLN A 8 1.49 -11.13 2.74
C GLN A 8 1.07 -10.51 4.08
N ASN A 9 2.06 -10.12 4.89
CA ASN A 9 1.81 -9.35 6.09
C ASN A 9 1.75 -7.88 5.67
N VAL A 10 0.55 -7.31 5.55
CA VAL A 10 0.39 -5.85 5.47
C VAL A 10 0.81 -5.31 6.83
N ASN A 11 1.96 -4.64 6.89
CA ASN A 11 2.43 -4.00 8.11
C ASN A 11 2.25 -2.49 7.98
N THR A 12 1.01 -2.04 8.19
CA THR A 12 0.60 -0.63 8.19
C THR A 12 1.47 0.22 9.12
N ILE A 13 1.92 -0.35 10.26
CA ILE A 13 2.85 0.31 11.18
C ILE A 13 4.21 0.50 10.51
N ALA A 14 4.74 -0.50 9.81
CA ALA A 14 6.00 -0.37 9.09
C ALA A 14 5.93 0.69 7.98
N HIS A 15 4.81 0.79 7.24
CA HIS A 15 4.62 1.84 6.26
C HIS A 15 4.65 3.24 6.91
N ALA A 16 3.89 3.44 7.99
CA ALA A 16 3.87 4.72 8.72
C ALA A 16 5.24 5.09 9.30
N LEU A 17 5.95 4.13 9.92
CA LEU A 17 7.27 4.36 10.50
C LEU A 17 8.32 4.65 9.42
N PHE A 18 8.30 3.89 8.32
CA PHE A 18 9.22 4.08 7.21
C PHE A 18 9.04 5.45 6.55
N ALA A 19 7.78 5.86 6.32
CA ALA A 19 7.47 7.18 5.78
C ALA A 19 8.05 8.30 6.66
N ASN A 20 7.86 8.22 7.97
CA ASN A 20 8.36 9.23 8.90
C ASN A 20 9.87 9.21 9.04
N LEU A 21 10.50 8.04 8.95
CA LEU A 21 11.94 7.95 8.87
C LEU A 21 12.48 8.66 7.61
N LEU A 22 11.82 8.49 6.46
CA LEU A 22 12.18 9.22 5.24
C LEU A 22 11.98 10.73 5.38
N LEU A 23 10.90 11.19 6.02
CA LEU A 23 10.70 12.62 6.27
C LEU A 23 11.78 13.21 7.18
N LEU A 24 12.10 12.53 8.29
CA LEU A 24 13.12 12.96 9.24
C LEU A 24 14.52 13.01 8.62
N LEU A 25 14.85 12.10 7.71
CA LEU A 25 16.18 12.02 7.10
C LEU A 25 16.30 12.83 5.80
N GLY A 26 15.21 12.93 5.02
CA GLY A 26 15.21 13.54 3.69
C GLY A 26 14.79 15.01 3.67
N ALA A 27 13.99 15.45 4.64
CA ALA A 27 13.54 16.83 4.79
C ALA A 27 13.27 17.17 6.28
N PRO A 28 14.31 17.15 7.14
CA PRO A 28 14.16 17.36 8.58
C PRO A 28 13.47 18.70 8.94
N GLU A 29 13.66 19.74 8.12
CA GLU A 29 13.01 21.03 8.27
C GLU A 29 11.48 20.97 8.15
N MET A 30 10.96 19.94 7.49
CA MET A 30 9.53 19.67 7.34
C MET A 30 8.98 18.70 8.39
N ALA A 31 9.81 18.15 9.29
CA ALA A 31 9.41 17.10 10.24
C ALA A 31 8.69 17.65 11.49
N THR A 32 7.71 18.52 11.30
CA THR A 32 6.84 19.00 12.38
C THR A 32 5.92 17.87 12.88
N PRO A 33 5.41 17.92 14.11
CA PRO A 33 4.46 16.93 14.61
C PRO A 33 3.25 16.73 13.69
N THR A 34 2.71 17.82 13.15
CA THR A 34 1.59 17.78 12.20
C THR A 34 1.98 17.06 10.91
N ASN A 35 3.15 17.36 10.34
CA ASN A 35 3.59 16.73 9.10
C ASN A 35 3.93 15.25 9.29
N LEU A 36 4.46 14.85 10.44
CA LEU A 36 4.68 13.43 10.77
C LEU A 36 3.36 12.65 10.82
N VAL A 37 2.28 13.27 11.30
CA VAL A 37 0.94 12.65 11.27
C VAL A 37 0.41 12.58 9.84
N ILE A 38 0.46 13.67 9.08
CA ILE A 38 -0.02 13.71 7.69
C ILE A 38 0.75 12.70 6.82
N ASN A 39 2.06 12.64 6.96
CA ASN A 39 2.94 11.73 6.23
C ASN A 39 2.63 10.27 6.55
N ALA A 40 2.46 9.94 7.84
CA ALA A 40 2.04 8.61 8.27
C ALA A 40 0.67 8.23 7.71
N VAL A 41 -0.32 9.14 7.74
CA VAL A 41 -1.65 8.92 7.17
C VAL A 41 -1.55 8.69 5.65
N ALA A 42 -0.79 9.52 4.93
CA ALA A 42 -0.58 9.36 3.49
C ALA A 42 0.07 8.01 3.14
N ALA A 43 0.98 7.52 3.98
CA ALA A 43 1.66 6.24 3.79
C ALA A 43 0.78 5.01 4.05
N VAL A 44 -0.36 5.17 4.74
CA VAL A 44 -1.28 4.07 5.04
C VAL A 44 -2.64 4.20 4.36
N ALA A 45 -2.91 5.34 3.73
CA ALA A 45 -4.18 5.59 3.05
C ALA A 45 -4.50 4.53 1.98
N VAL A 46 -3.48 4.01 1.30
CA VAL A 46 -3.60 2.94 0.30
C VAL A 46 -4.11 1.65 0.95
N ASP A 47 -3.69 1.35 2.18
CA ASP A 47 -4.12 0.14 2.90
C ASP A 47 -5.58 0.19 3.39
N LEU A 48 -6.27 1.33 3.29
CA LEU A 48 -7.67 1.44 3.70
C LEU A 48 -8.61 0.61 2.80
N ASP A 49 -8.17 0.25 1.59
CA ASP A 49 -8.88 -0.67 0.70
C ASP A 49 -8.98 -2.11 1.27
N HIS A 50 -8.13 -2.46 2.23
CA HIS A 50 -8.15 -3.75 2.92
C HIS A 50 -9.19 -3.81 4.04
N ILE A 51 -9.83 -2.70 4.41
CA ILE A 51 -10.85 -2.64 5.48
C ILE A 51 -11.95 -3.71 5.33
N PRO A 52 -12.53 -3.94 4.14
CA PRO A 52 -13.52 -4.99 3.95
C PRO A 52 -12.99 -6.40 4.23
N SER A 53 -11.67 -6.59 4.09
CA SER A 53 -10.97 -7.87 4.32
C SER A 53 -10.47 -8.03 5.77
N LEU A 54 -10.62 -7.03 6.65
CA LEU A 54 -10.11 -7.11 8.03
C LEU A 54 -10.67 -8.31 8.79
N GLY A 55 -11.97 -8.60 8.66
CA GLY A 55 -12.59 -9.74 9.34
C GLY A 55 -11.97 -11.10 8.96
N LYS A 56 -11.55 -11.24 7.70
CA LYS A 56 -10.83 -12.43 7.21
C LYS A 56 -9.38 -12.42 7.70
N ALA A 57 -8.71 -11.27 7.62
CA ALA A 57 -7.32 -11.10 8.02
C ALA A 57 -7.09 -11.27 9.53
N VAL A 58 -8.03 -10.87 10.39
CA VAL A 58 -7.97 -11.11 11.84
C VAL A 58 -8.01 -12.60 12.15
N ARG A 59 -8.79 -13.38 11.39
CA ARG A 59 -8.87 -14.84 11.55
C ARG A 59 -7.64 -15.56 11.03
N THR A 60 -7.05 -15.08 9.93
CA THR A 60 -5.89 -15.74 9.27
C THR A 60 -4.54 -15.13 9.64
N LEU A 61 -4.53 -14.04 10.42
CA LEU A 61 -3.40 -13.14 10.71
C LEU A 61 -2.64 -12.69 9.46
N ARG A 62 -3.29 -12.72 8.29
CA ARG A 62 -2.66 -12.59 6.97
C ARG A 62 -3.63 -11.98 5.99
N PHE A 63 -3.13 -11.06 5.16
CA PHE A 63 -3.81 -10.63 3.95
C PHE A 63 -3.35 -11.51 2.79
N GLY A 64 -4.30 -12.12 2.07
CA GLY A 64 -4.03 -12.90 0.87
C GLY A 64 -3.90 -11.98 -0.34
N GLN A 65 -3.31 -12.47 -1.44
CA GLN A 65 -3.29 -11.71 -2.70
C GLN A 65 -4.69 -11.24 -3.15
N SER A 66 -5.74 -11.98 -2.78
CA SER A 66 -7.14 -11.62 -3.06
C SER A 66 -7.62 -10.34 -2.38
N SER A 67 -6.90 -9.78 -1.40
CA SER A 67 -7.27 -8.50 -0.78
C SER A 67 -6.56 -7.32 -1.46
N ARG A 68 -5.58 -7.56 -2.34
CA ARG A 68 -4.87 -6.50 -3.06
C ARG A 68 -5.80 -5.90 -4.10
N SER A 69 -5.96 -4.58 -4.07
CA SER A 69 -6.71 -3.85 -5.08
C SER A 69 -5.78 -3.12 -6.05
N ARG A 70 -6.37 -2.47 -7.06
CA ARG A 70 -5.68 -1.56 -7.97
C ARG A 70 -4.99 -0.38 -7.26
N TRP A 71 -5.34 -0.11 -6.01
CA TRP A 71 -4.67 0.91 -5.19
C TRP A 71 -3.23 0.54 -4.86
N HIS A 72 -2.86 -0.75 -4.79
CA HIS A 72 -1.46 -1.16 -4.60
C HIS A 72 -0.69 -1.33 -5.92
N GLU A 73 -1.25 -0.87 -7.04
CA GLU A 73 -0.65 -0.94 -8.37
C GLU A 73 -0.24 0.45 -8.88
N LEU A 74 0.25 0.51 -10.13
CA LEU A 74 0.70 1.74 -10.79
C LEU A 74 -0.41 2.81 -10.80
N GLN A 75 -1.66 2.41 -10.98
CA GLN A 75 -2.81 3.31 -11.00
C GLN A 75 -2.96 4.02 -9.64
N GLY A 76 -2.83 3.28 -8.53
CA GLY A 76 -2.81 3.85 -7.19
C GLY A 76 -1.65 4.83 -7.02
N LEU A 77 -0.43 4.44 -7.42
CA LEU A 77 0.75 5.30 -7.34
C LEU A 77 0.54 6.62 -8.09
N LEU A 78 0.08 6.53 -9.35
CA LEU A 78 -0.19 7.71 -10.18
C LEU A 78 -1.28 8.60 -9.57
N ALA A 79 -2.35 8.01 -9.02
CA ALA A 79 -3.39 8.75 -8.35
C ALA A 79 -2.86 9.48 -7.10
N SER A 80 -2.06 8.81 -6.26
CA SER A 80 -1.45 9.42 -5.08
C SER A 80 -0.47 10.55 -5.44
N MET A 81 0.32 10.37 -6.49
CA MET A 81 1.20 11.42 -7.02
C MET A 81 0.39 12.62 -7.50
N LEU A 82 -0.68 12.38 -8.27
CA LEU A 82 -1.56 13.46 -8.76
C LEU A 82 -2.19 14.25 -7.61
N ILE A 83 -2.74 13.58 -6.60
CA ILE A 83 -3.31 14.23 -5.40
C ILE A 83 -2.25 15.11 -4.71
N SER A 84 -1.02 14.60 -4.58
CA SER A 84 0.08 15.33 -3.94
C SER A 84 0.51 16.57 -4.75
N VAL A 85 0.53 16.46 -6.07
CA VAL A 85 0.76 17.60 -6.98
C VAL A 85 -0.35 18.64 -6.85
N LEU A 86 -1.62 18.22 -6.81
CA LEU A 86 -2.74 19.14 -6.62
C LEU A 86 -2.67 19.83 -5.24
N ALA A 87 -2.29 19.11 -4.19
CA ALA A 87 -2.10 19.68 -2.85
C ALA A 87 -0.96 20.72 -2.82
N THR A 88 0.05 20.58 -3.69
CA THR A 88 1.16 21.55 -3.82
C THR A 88 0.64 22.93 -4.25
N ILE A 89 -0.46 23.01 -5.00
CA ILE A 89 -1.09 24.27 -5.40
C ILE A 89 -1.63 25.04 -4.18
N LEU A 90 -2.11 24.32 -3.16
CA LEU A 90 -2.62 24.92 -1.92
C LEU A 90 -1.50 25.23 -0.93
N SER A 91 -0.57 24.28 -0.77
CA SER A 91 0.60 24.42 0.08
C SER A 91 1.72 23.54 -0.47
N PRO A 92 2.85 24.13 -0.90
CA PRO A 92 4.00 23.36 -1.40
C PRO A 92 4.52 22.35 -0.37
N GLU A 93 4.46 22.71 0.91
CA GLU A 93 4.85 21.84 2.01
C GLU A 93 3.92 20.61 2.10
N LEU A 94 2.61 20.84 2.12
CA LEU A 94 1.62 19.76 2.19
C LEU A 94 1.78 18.78 1.03
N GLY A 95 1.94 19.29 -0.19
CA GLY A 95 2.14 18.45 -1.37
C GLY A 95 3.36 17.54 -1.26
N ARG A 96 4.49 18.06 -0.74
CA ARG A 96 5.71 17.27 -0.52
C ARG A 96 5.54 16.23 0.57
N VAL A 97 4.89 16.58 1.69
CA VAL A 97 4.61 15.65 2.80
C VAL A 97 3.73 14.50 2.31
N LEU A 98 2.64 14.80 1.59
CA LEU A 98 1.76 13.78 1.01
C LEU A 98 2.49 12.89 0.00
N LEU A 99 3.31 13.50 -0.88
CA LEU A 99 4.04 12.76 -1.90
C LEU A 99 5.01 11.77 -1.27
N MET A 100 5.79 12.21 -0.26
CA MET A 100 6.76 11.36 0.39
C MET A 100 6.09 10.20 1.13
N GLY A 101 5.02 10.47 1.88
CA GLY A 101 4.24 9.45 2.56
C GLY A 101 3.68 8.43 1.57
N ALA A 102 2.97 8.89 0.55
CA ALA A 102 2.35 8.00 -0.43
C ALA A 102 3.38 7.19 -1.22
N VAL A 103 4.43 7.81 -1.76
CA VAL A 103 5.46 7.09 -2.55
C VAL A 103 6.22 6.09 -1.67
N SER A 104 6.46 6.41 -0.40
CA SER A 104 7.11 5.48 0.53
C SER A 104 6.34 4.17 0.71
N HIS A 105 4.99 4.23 0.64
CA HIS A 105 4.15 3.04 0.68
C HIS A 105 4.51 2.08 -0.46
N TYR A 106 4.45 2.59 -1.70
CA TYR A 106 4.74 1.80 -2.90
C TYR A 106 6.21 1.35 -2.96
N PHE A 107 7.14 2.18 -2.49
CA PHE A 107 8.55 1.79 -2.41
C PHE A 107 8.74 0.61 -1.46
N LEU A 108 8.17 0.67 -0.25
CA LEU A 108 8.28 -0.42 0.72
C LEU A 108 7.59 -1.68 0.20
N ASP A 109 6.44 -1.54 -0.46
CA ASP A 109 5.74 -2.64 -1.13
C ASP A 109 6.61 -3.28 -2.22
N LEU A 110 7.26 -2.47 -3.06
CA LEU A 110 8.18 -2.96 -4.10
C LEU A 110 9.39 -3.69 -3.51
N ALA A 111 9.93 -3.20 -2.39
CA ALA A 111 11.11 -3.75 -1.75
C ALA A 111 10.83 -5.04 -0.97
N THR A 112 9.63 -5.18 -0.40
CA THR A 112 9.33 -6.25 0.56
C THR A 112 8.33 -7.28 0.05
N ARG A 113 7.62 -7.02 -1.04
CA ARG A 113 6.54 -7.90 -1.52
C ARG A 113 6.83 -8.49 -2.91
N PRO A 114 6.40 -9.74 -3.16
CA PRO A 114 6.58 -10.39 -4.46
C PRO A 114 5.72 -9.76 -5.56
N THR A 115 4.57 -9.18 -5.22
CA THR A 115 3.72 -8.40 -6.13
C THR A 115 4.16 -6.95 -6.11
N ARG A 116 4.63 -6.47 -7.26
CA ARG A 116 5.30 -5.17 -7.40
C ARG A 116 4.31 -4.12 -7.91
N PRO A 117 4.30 -2.88 -7.38
CA PRO A 117 3.41 -1.82 -7.86
C PRO A 117 3.50 -1.57 -9.37
N LEU A 118 4.67 -1.81 -9.97
CA LEU A 118 4.93 -1.61 -11.40
C LEU A 118 4.52 -2.80 -12.29
N TYR A 119 4.08 -3.90 -11.70
CA TYR A 119 3.65 -5.10 -12.42
C TYR A 119 2.20 -5.40 -12.02
N PRO A 120 1.22 -5.01 -12.85
CA PRO A 120 -0.19 -5.21 -12.53
C PRO A 120 -0.49 -6.69 -12.29
N LEU A 121 -1.52 -6.97 -11.51
CA LEU A 121 -2.06 -8.32 -11.39
C LEU A 121 -2.39 -8.84 -12.80
N ASN A 122 -1.73 -9.91 -13.22
CA ASN A 122 -2.16 -10.64 -14.41
C ASN A 122 -3.44 -11.41 -14.05
N ASP A 123 -4.55 -11.06 -14.69
CA ASP A 123 -5.83 -11.79 -14.59
C ASP A 123 -5.69 -13.28 -15.00
N ALA A 124 -4.59 -13.66 -15.67
CA ALA A 124 -4.27 -15.04 -15.98
C ALA A 124 -3.93 -15.92 -14.76
N THR A 125 -3.56 -15.31 -13.62
CA THR A 125 -3.30 -16.05 -12.37
C THR A 125 -4.54 -16.24 -11.48
N SER A 126 -5.68 -15.61 -11.82
CA SER A 126 -6.95 -15.77 -11.09
C SER A 126 -7.90 -16.80 -11.73
N THR A 127 -7.55 -17.38 -12.89
CA THR A 127 -8.43 -18.26 -13.68
C THR A 127 -8.05 -19.75 -13.69
N THR A 128 -7.01 -20.20 -12.99
CA THR A 128 -6.76 -21.65 -12.80
C THR A 128 -7.43 -22.19 -11.55
N HIS A 129 -8.75 -22.05 -11.47
CA HIS A 129 -9.60 -23.06 -10.85
C HIS A 129 -10.62 -23.49 -11.91
N PRO A 130 -10.45 -24.64 -12.58
CA PRO A 130 -11.56 -25.22 -13.29
C PRO A 130 -12.63 -25.53 -12.24
N SER A 131 -13.82 -24.98 -12.46
CA SER A 131 -15.07 -25.43 -11.86
C SER A 131 -15.24 -26.91 -12.15
N SER A 132 -14.87 -27.77 -11.21
CA SER A 132 -15.23 -29.19 -11.23
C SER A 132 -15.60 -29.61 -9.81
N GLU A 133 -16.65 -30.45 -9.74
CA GLU A 133 -17.29 -31.04 -8.55
C GLU A 133 -18.46 -30.17 -8.06
N ALA A 134 -19.63 -30.22 -8.70
CA ALA A 134 -20.56 -31.35 -8.84
C ALA A 134 -21.11 -31.82 -7.47
N PHE A 135 -22.40 -31.59 -7.31
CA PHE A 135 -23.29 -32.13 -6.28
C PHE A 135 -23.02 -33.60 -5.98
N PRO A 136 -23.11 -33.98 -4.70
CA PRO A 136 -24.05 -35.03 -4.31
C PRO A 136 -25.25 -34.48 -3.53
#